data_AF-A0A8T5M6Z9-F1
#
_entry.id   AF-A0A8T5M6Z9-F1
#
_cell.length_a   1.000
_cell.length_b   1.000
_cell.length_c   1.000
_cell.angle_alpha   90.00
_cell.angle_beta   90.00
_cell.angle_gamma   90.00
#
_symmetry.space_group_name_H-M   'P 1'
#
loop_
_entity.id
_entity.type
_entity.pdbx_description
1 polymer ?
#
loop_
_entity_poly.entity_id
_entity_poly.type
_entity_poly.pdbx_seq_one_letter_code
_entity_poly.pdbx_strand_id
1 'polypeptide(L)'
;MKKSGDMTIGTLGMYVLLGLTVLVLVYIFVIQPEGGFNKVADVEKLKKYLPNESLIGADKIEATPTVLPAEHLLAIKSLKNAINATLQSSKKDCFTDYGQLPDLGHRGTSIEFRYENGKTIMSVYGGVDGRKLIPELTTEFNEMVPCVIAGSNDVTKGFFKKFINKEEGVTSGYFSPTNYVRLFYWEGEGYTAGVGGCRNGNRIMTMPPSEENWFYDQGPNKYCDNLEDGGRFFSPDNKHICFMPTNWADNADEHGIDNDYISSTENKGIPNRISRGELTQC
;
A
#
# COMPACT_ATOMS: atom_id res chain seq x y z
N MET A 1 36.86 56.64 -27.87
CA MET A 1 36.21 55.67 -28.79
C MET A 1 36.49 54.26 -28.27
N LYS A 2 35.49 53.63 -27.63
CA LYS A 2 35.60 52.25 -27.10
C LYS A 2 35.31 51.31 -28.27
N LYS A 3 36.30 50.51 -28.69
CA LYS A 3 36.11 49.48 -29.74
C LYS A 3 35.00 48.54 -29.29
N SER A 4 33.90 48.52 -30.04
CA SER A 4 32.86 47.50 -29.96
C SER A 4 33.55 46.16 -30.26
N GLY A 5 33.72 45.33 -29.24
CA GLY A 5 34.30 44.01 -29.41
C GLY A 5 33.33 43.14 -30.17
N ASP A 6 33.75 42.66 -31.35
CA ASP A 6 33.04 41.65 -32.11
C ASP A 6 32.83 40.43 -31.21
N MET A 7 31.59 40.21 -30.82
CA MET A 7 31.18 39.03 -30.08
C MET A 7 31.35 37.86 -31.03
N THR A 8 32.41 37.08 -30.83
CA THR A 8 32.68 35.90 -31.66
C THR A 8 31.46 34.98 -31.64
N ILE A 9 31.16 34.36 -32.77
CA ILE A 9 30.00 33.46 -32.95
C ILE A 9 29.90 32.41 -31.82
N GLY A 10 31.05 31.98 -31.28
CA GLY A 10 31.10 31.07 -30.13
C GLY A 10 30.53 31.66 -28.83
N THR A 11 30.75 32.95 -28.58
CA THR A 11 30.22 33.63 -27.38
C THR A 11 28.70 33.79 -27.49
N LEU A 12 28.18 34.13 -28.68
CA LEU A 12 26.75 34.24 -28.92
C LEU A 12 26.04 32.87 -28.78
N GLY A 13 26.65 31.81 -29.31
CA GLY A 13 26.14 30.44 -29.17
C GLY A 13 26.05 29.98 -27.71
N MET A 14 27.04 30.33 -26.90
CA MET A 14 27.03 30.01 -25.46
C MET A 14 25.88 30.70 -24.71
N TYR A 15 25.61 31.98 -25.00
CA TYR A 15 24.49 32.69 -24.35
C TYR A 15 23.13 32.14 -24.77
N VAL A 16 22.97 31.75 -26.03
CA VAL A 16 21.72 31.12 -26.52
C VAL A 16 21.50 29.77 -25.84
N LEU A 17 22.56 28.95 -25.72
CA LEU A 17 22.49 27.67 -25.02
C LEU A 17 22.10 27.86 -23.55
N LEU A 18 22.75 28.80 -22.85
CA LEU A 18 22.45 29.12 -21.45
C LEU A 18 21.00 29.60 -21.28
N GLY A 19 20.53 30.48 -22.18
CA GLY A 19 19.16 30.96 -22.18
C GLY A 19 18.14 29.83 -22.38
N LEU A 20 18.40 28.91 -23.31
CA LEU A 20 17.57 27.73 -23.52
C LEU A 20 17.57 26.80 -22.30
N THR A 21 18.73 26.58 -21.67
CA THR A 21 18.80 25.77 -20.45
C THR A 21 17.98 26.38 -19.31
N VAL A 22 18.08 27.70 -19.09
CA VAL A 22 17.27 28.40 -18.08
C VAL A 22 15.79 28.28 -18.40
N LEU A 23 15.40 28.41 -19.68
CA LEU A 23 14.00 28.33 -20.10
C LEU A 23 13.43 26.92 -19.93
N VAL A 24 14.22 25.87 -20.21
CA VAL A 24 13.85 24.48 -19.93
C VAL A 24 13.70 24.25 -18.43
N LEU A 25 14.61 24.77 -17.60
CA LEU A 25 14.52 24.66 -16.15
C LEU A 25 13.26 25.39 -15.63
N VAL A 26 12.99 26.61 -16.08
CA VAL A 26 11.77 27.35 -15.73
C VAL A 26 10.52 26.58 -16.17
N TYR A 27 10.52 26.00 -17.37
CA TYR A 27 9.41 25.17 -17.84
C TYR A 27 9.18 23.96 -16.90
N ILE A 28 10.24 23.24 -16.54
CA ILE A 28 10.17 22.09 -15.63
C ILE A 28 9.67 22.51 -14.24
N PHE A 29 10.17 23.63 -13.69
CA PHE A 29 9.86 24.04 -12.32
C PHE A 29 8.56 24.83 -12.16
N VAL A 30 8.14 25.60 -13.17
CA VAL A 30 6.94 26.46 -13.09
C VAL A 30 5.71 25.79 -13.70
N ILE A 31 5.87 25.06 -14.81
CA ILE A 31 4.74 24.46 -15.54
C ILE A 31 4.49 23.01 -15.08
N GLN A 32 5.52 22.31 -14.58
CA GLN A 32 5.38 20.96 -13.99
C GLN A 32 5.86 20.91 -12.52
N PRO A 33 5.25 21.69 -11.61
CA PRO A 33 5.66 21.73 -10.20
C PRO A 33 5.61 20.36 -9.53
N GLU A 34 4.67 19.50 -9.94
CA GLU A 34 4.51 18.13 -9.41
C GLU A 34 5.53 17.11 -9.96
N GLY A 35 6.24 17.43 -11.05
CA GLY A 35 7.22 16.53 -11.67
C GLY A 35 8.67 16.93 -11.42
N GLY A 36 8.94 18.24 -11.33
CA GLY A 36 10.30 18.79 -11.31
C GLY A 36 11.09 18.49 -10.04
N PHE A 37 10.48 18.58 -8.85
CA PHE A 37 11.15 18.29 -7.58
C PHE A 37 10.96 16.84 -7.10
N ASN A 38 9.84 16.21 -7.45
CA ASN A 38 9.56 14.83 -7.05
C ASN A 38 10.52 13.81 -7.68
N LYS A 39 11.10 14.12 -8.85
CA LYS A 39 12.18 13.33 -9.47
C LYS A 39 13.58 13.63 -8.91
N VAL A 40 13.74 14.71 -8.15
CA VAL A 40 15.01 15.12 -7.53
C VAL A 40 15.15 14.51 -6.14
N ALA A 41 14.16 13.77 -5.65
CA ALA A 41 14.20 13.05 -4.36
C ALA A 41 15.38 12.07 -4.23
N ASP A 42 16.05 11.73 -5.33
CA ASP A 42 17.33 10.99 -5.35
C ASP A 42 18.55 11.94 -5.24
N VAL A 43 18.47 12.96 -4.36
CA VAL A 43 19.55 13.93 -4.11
C VAL A 43 20.87 13.21 -3.74
N GLU A 44 20.80 12.07 -3.06
CA GLU A 44 21.96 11.24 -2.74
C GLU A 44 22.65 10.65 -3.98
N LYS A 45 21.89 10.27 -5.02
CA LYS A 45 22.49 9.82 -6.28
C LYS A 45 23.09 11.00 -7.05
N LEU A 46 22.45 12.17 -7.02
CA LEU A 46 22.98 13.40 -7.63
C LEU A 46 24.29 13.87 -6.98
N LYS A 47 24.46 13.67 -5.66
CA LYS A 47 25.72 13.96 -4.94
C LYS A 47 26.92 13.17 -5.48
N LYS A 48 26.73 12.01 -6.11
CA LYS A 48 27.83 11.23 -6.73
C LYS A 48 28.32 11.81 -8.06
N TYR A 49 27.52 12.61 -8.75
CA TYR A 49 27.82 13.12 -10.09
C TYR A 49 28.13 14.61 -10.12
N LEU A 50 27.87 15.33 -9.03
CA LEU A 50 28.20 16.75 -8.91
C LEU A 50 29.57 16.90 -8.21
N PRO A 51 30.51 17.69 -8.75
CA PRO A 51 31.73 18.02 -8.02
C PRO A 51 31.35 18.72 -6.72
N ASN A 52 32.06 18.40 -5.62
CA ASN A 52 31.74 18.84 -4.25
C ASN A 52 31.48 20.35 -4.12
N GLU A 53 32.03 21.17 -5.02
CA GLU A 53 31.94 22.62 -5.03
C GLU A 53 30.64 23.16 -5.65
N SER A 54 29.85 22.32 -6.35
CA SER A 54 28.56 22.69 -6.97
C SER A 54 27.34 22.45 -6.05
N LEU A 55 27.57 21.93 -4.85
CA LEU A 55 26.52 21.60 -3.86
C LEU A 55 26.16 22.81 -2.95
N ILE A 56 26.23 24.03 -3.48
CA ILE A 56 25.83 25.23 -2.73
C ILE A 56 24.31 25.14 -2.47
N GLY A 57 23.94 24.86 -1.22
CA GLY A 57 22.54 24.70 -0.79
C GLY A 57 22.04 23.26 -0.65
N ALA A 58 22.84 22.24 -0.96
CA ALA A 58 22.48 20.83 -0.70
C ALA A 58 22.34 20.55 0.80
N ASP A 59 23.07 21.29 1.63
CA ASP A 59 23.01 21.25 3.09
C ASP A 59 21.73 21.90 3.64
N LYS A 60 20.99 22.65 2.79
CA LYS A 60 19.73 23.32 3.12
C LYS A 60 18.49 22.57 2.61
N ILE A 61 18.67 21.47 1.87
CA ILE A 61 17.57 20.57 1.55
C ILE A 61 17.41 19.63 2.74
N GLU A 62 17.02 20.18 3.89
CA GLU A 62 16.49 19.37 4.98
C GLU A 62 15.14 18.85 4.50
N ALA A 63 15.11 17.58 4.07
CA ALA A 63 13.86 16.91 3.78
C ALA A 63 13.02 16.95 5.05
N THR A 64 11.94 17.73 5.06
CA THR A 64 11.03 17.79 6.19
C THR A 64 10.67 16.36 6.61
N PRO A 65 10.78 16.03 7.91
CA PRO A 65 10.40 14.73 8.42
C PRO A 65 8.99 14.39 7.94
N THR A 66 8.79 13.18 7.45
CA THR A 66 7.46 12.74 7.07
C THR A 66 6.67 12.49 8.33
N VAL A 67 5.71 13.36 8.65
CA VAL A 67 4.84 13.20 9.82
C VAL A 67 3.56 12.51 9.37
N LEU A 68 3.29 11.33 9.91
CA LEU A 68 2.00 10.66 9.72
C LEU A 68 0.94 11.23 10.65
N PRO A 69 -0.35 11.22 10.25
CA PRO A 69 -1.45 11.48 11.16
C PRO A 69 -1.41 10.57 12.40
N ALA A 70 -1.80 11.11 13.56
CA ALA A 70 -1.77 10.36 14.82
C ALA A 70 -2.65 9.10 14.78
N GLU A 71 -3.79 9.15 14.08
CA GLU A 71 -4.69 8.01 13.91
C GLU A 71 -4.06 6.89 13.05
N HIS A 72 -3.23 7.23 12.06
CA HIS A 72 -2.50 6.24 11.26
C HIS A 72 -1.43 5.56 12.11
N LEU A 73 -0.69 6.33 12.92
CA LEU A 73 0.31 5.77 13.85
C LEU A 73 -0.32 4.80 14.85
N LEU A 74 -1.49 5.15 15.38
CA LEU A 74 -2.23 4.29 16.30
C LEU A 74 -2.71 3.00 15.62
N ALA A 75 -3.21 3.10 14.38
CA ALA A 75 -3.64 1.94 13.59
C ALA A 75 -2.47 1.02 13.24
N ILE A 76 -1.33 1.57 12.80
CA ILE A 76 -0.09 0.80 12.53
C ILE A 76 0.38 0.07 13.79
N LYS A 77 0.37 0.76 14.94
CA LYS A 77 0.74 0.14 16.23
C LYS A 77 -0.22 -0.98 16.61
N SER A 78 -1.52 -0.80 16.38
CA SER A 78 -2.55 -1.79 16.68
C SER A 78 -2.40 -3.03 15.78
N LEU A 79 -2.18 -2.82 14.48
CA LEU A 79 -1.87 -3.87 13.50
C LEU A 79 -0.62 -4.68 13.90
N LYS A 80 0.48 -3.99 14.23
CA LYS A 80 1.71 -4.63 14.70
C LYS A 80 1.48 -5.48 15.96
N ASN A 81 0.75 -4.94 16.93
CA ASN A 81 0.47 -5.64 18.18
C ASN A 81 -0.42 -6.86 17.95
N ALA A 82 -1.46 -6.73 17.12
CA ALA A 82 -2.33 -7.82 16.74
C ALA A 82 -1.56 -8.95 16.05
N ILE A 83 -0.72 -8.63 15.05
CA ILE A 83 0.12 -9.63 14.37
C ILE A 83 1.00 -10.36 15.40
N ASN A 84 1.71 -9.65 16.27
CA ASN A 84 2.54 -10.27 17.29
C ASN A 84 1.75 -11.18 18.24
N ALA A 85 0.56 -10.75 18.66
CA ALA A 85 -0.31 -11.55 19.52
C ALA A 85 -0.76 -12.85 18.82
N THR A 86 -1.11 -12.77 17.53
CA THR A 86 -1.47 -13.95 16.74
C THR A 86 -0.31 -14.90 16.55
N LEU A 87 0.89 -14.40 16.24
CA LEU A 87 2.08 -15.25 16.08
C LEU A 87 2.48 -15.96 17.39
N GLN A 88 2.06 -15.42 18.55
CA GLN A 88 2.26 -16.04 19.87
C GLN A 88 1.09 -16.94 20.30
N SER A 89 -0.01 -16.94 19.56
CA SER A 89 -1.17 -17.79 19.83
C SER A 89 -0.87 -19.25 19.53
N SER A 90 -1.54 -20.16 20.23
CA SER A 90 -1.54 -21.59 19.92
C SER A 90 -2.82 -22.04 19.18
N LYS A 91 -3.77 -21.13 18.97
CA LYS A 91 -5.07 -21.43 18.36
C LYS A 91 -4.93 -21.50 16.84
N LYS A 92 -5.62 -22.44 16.21
CA LYS A 92 -5.67 -22.53 14.74
C LYS A 92 -7.00 -22.01 14.24
N ASP A 93 -7.06 -21.68 12.96
CA ASP A 93 -8.27 -21.20 12.30
C ASP A 93 -8.94 -20.07 13.10
N CYS A 94 -8.15 -19.07 13.52
CA CYS A 94 -8.59 -18.01 14.41
C CYS A 94 -8.54 -16.63 13.77
N PHE A 95 -9.34 -15.72 14.32
CA PHE A 95 -9.47 -14.34 13.86
C PHE A 95 -8.90 -13.40 14.91
N THR A 96 -8.17 -12.38 14.45
CA THR A 96 -7.63 -11.35 15.33
C THR A 96 -8.18 -10.00 14.92
N ASP A 97 -8.63 -9.23 15.92
CA ASP A 97 -9.03 -7.84 15.76
C ASP A 97 -7.80 -6.95 15.92
N TYR A 98 -7.51 -6.18 14.90
CA TYR A 98 -6.42 -5.20 14.90
C TYR A 98 -6.94 -3.75 14.90
N GLY A 99 -8.26 -3.57 14.95
CA GLY A 99 -8.95 -2.30 14.77
C GLY A 99 -9.06 -1.92 13.30
N GLN A 100 -10.10 -1.15 12.95
CA GLN A 100 -10.27 -0.68 11.57
C GLN A 100 -9.15 0.29 11.19
N LEU A 101 -8.58 0.14 9.99
CA LEU A 101 -7.67 1.15 9.46
C LEU A 101 -8.44 2.45 9.20
N PRO A 102 -7.90 3.62 9.61
CA PRO A 102 -8.42 4.89 9.15
C PRO A 102 -8.26 4.96 7.62
N ASP A 103 -8.98 5.91 7.02
CA ASP A 103 -8.73 6.29 5.64
C ASP A 103 -7.24 6.67 5.49
N LEU A 104 -6.48 5.88 4.72
CA LEU A 104 -5.04 6.08 4.60
C LEU A 104 -4.69 7.33 3.76
N GLY A 105 -5.68 7.99 3.16
CA GLY A 105 -5.60 9.27 2.48
C GLY A 105 -5.05 9.18 1.06
N HIS A 106 -5.56 10.02 0.16
CA HIS A 106 -5.01 10.16 -1.19
C HIS A 106 -3.52 10.47 -1.11
N ARG A 107 -2.69 9.62 -1.71
CA ARG A 107 -1.24 9.77 -1.70
C ARG A 107 -0.64 9.83 -0.28
N GLY A 108 -1.34 9.25 0.70
CA GLY A 108 -1.03 9.33 2.12
C GLY A 108 -0.18 8.18 2.62
N THR A 109 -0.71 7.38 3.55
CA THR A 109 0.02 6.27 4.17
C THR A 109 -0.16 4.98 3.39
N SER A 110 0.88 4.17 3.31
CA SER A 110 0.72 2.77 2.88
C SER A 110 1.57 1.84 3.73
N ILE A 111 1.09 0.61 3.87
CA ILE A 111 1.67 -0.42 4.72
C ILE A 111 1.98 -1.61 3.81
N GLU A 112 3.25 -1.93 3.63
CA GLU A 112 3.71 -3.04 2.82
C GLU A 112 4.20 -4.18 3.71
N PHE A 113 3.82 -5.41 3.37
CA PHE A 113 4.32 -6.66 3.93
C PHE A 113 5.04 -7.41 2.83
N ARG A 114 6.35 -7.61 2.98
CA ARG A 114 7.19 -8.35 2.04
C ARG A 114 7.80 -9.57 2.72
N TYR A 115 7.50 -10.76 2.24
CA TYR A 115 8.12 -11.99 2.70
C TYR A 115 9.36 -12.31 1.88
N GLU A 116 10.50 -12.30 2.54
CA GLU A 116 11.80 -12.60 1.93
C GLU A 116 12.71 -13.26 2.97
N ASN A 117 13.49 -14.25 2.55
CA ASN A 117 14.48 -14.92 3.40
C ASN A 117 13.91 -15.48 4.73
N GLY A 118 12.68 -15.99 4.73
CA GLY A 118 12.07 -16.61 5.92
C GLY A 118 11.46 -15.64 6.94
N LYS A 119 11.40 -14.34 6.61
CA LYS A 119 10.79 -13.30 7.45
C LYS A 119 9.88 -12.39 6.64
N THR A 120 8.90 -11.78 7.29
CA THR A 120 8.12 -10.68 6.71
C THR A 120 8.61 -9.35 7.24
N ILE A 121 8.89 -8.42 6.33
CA ILE A 121 9.19 -7.04 6.65
C ILE A 121 7.91 -6.23 6.42
N MET A 122 7.40 -5.63 7.49
CA MET A 122 6.34 -4.63 7.42
C MET A 122 6.98 -3.25 7.32
N SER A 123 6.84 -2.62 6.15
CA SER A 123 7.36 -1.28 5.85
C SER A 123 6.21 -0.28 5.80
N VAL A 124 6.38 0.89 6.42
CA VAL A 124 5.40 1.97 6.36
C VAL A 124 5.95 3.10 5.51
N TYR A 125 5.12 3.56 4.58
CA TYR A 125 5.44 4.69 3.71
C TYR A 125 4.45 5.84 3.97
N GLY A 126 4.95 7.06 3.83
CA GLY A 126 4.15 8.28 3.86
C GLY A 126 4.74 9.37 2.98
N GLY A 127 4.39 10.61 3.28
CA GLY A 127 4.86 11.79 2.53
C GLY A 127 4.11 11.96 1.23
N VAL A 128 4.64 12.79 0.32
CA VAL A 128 4.04 13.00 -1.01
C VAL A 128 3.96 11.64 -1.73
N ASP A 129 2.76 11.28 -2.18
CA ASP A 129 2.44 10.03 -2.88
C ASP A 129 2.58 8.74 -2.05
N GLY A 130 2.80 8.83 -0.74
CA GLY A 130 2.98 7.64 0.11
C GLY A 130 4.16 6.78 -0.30
N ARG A 131 5.23 7.42 -0.79
CA ARG A 131 6.42 6.75 -1.35
C ARG A 131 7.65 6.84 -0.46
N LYS A 132 7.66 7.72 0.54
CA LYS A 132 8.81 7.88 1.43
C LYS A 132 8.70 6.88 2.57
N LEU A 133 9.61 5.91 2.58
CA LEU A 133 9.77 4.96 3.68
C LEU A 133 9.98 5.72 4.99
N ILE A 134 9.35 5.24 6.06
CA ILE A 134 9.47 5.76 7.42
C ILE A 134 10.17 4.67 8.25
N PRO A 135 11.52 4.68 8.31
CA PRO A 135 12.29 3.56 8.85
C PRO A 135 11.97 3.21 10.29
N GLU A 136 11.59 4.19 11.10
CA GLU A 136 11.24 4.02 12.51
C GLU A 136 9.94 3.21 12.74
N LEU A 137 9.12 3.05 11.69
CA LEU A 137 7.89 2.24 11.73
C LEU A 137 8.08 0.87 11.08
N THR A 138 9.22 0.60 10.45
CA THR A 138 9.52 -0.71 9.88
C THR A 138 9.66 -1.76 10.98
N THR A 139 9.02 -2.91 10.78
CA THR A 139 9.04 -4.02 11.74
C THR A 139 9.29 -5.34 11.02
N GLU A 140 10.08 -6.21 11.61
CA GLU A 140 10.31 -7.57 11.10
C GLU A 140 9.52 -8.59 11.92
N PHE A 141 8.89 -9.53 11.23
CA PHE A 141 8.20 -10.68 11.82
C PHE A 141 8.88 -11.96 11.33
N ASN A 142 9.49 -12.69 12.27
CA ASN A 142 10.14 -13.97 11.96
C ASN A 142 9.07 -15.02 11.66
N GLU A 143 9.31 -15.83 10.63
CA GLU A 143 8.46 -16.95 10.20
C GLU A 143 7.02 -16.59 9.79
N MET A 144 6.57 -15.36 9.98
CA MET A 144 5.30 -14.87 9.43
C MET A 144 5.31 -15.00 7.90
N VAL A 145 4.21 -15.47 7.33
CA VAL A 145 3.96 -15.47 5.89
C VAL A 145 2.65 -14.72 5.63
N PRO A 146 2.63 -13.64 4.83
CA PRO A 146 1.38 -12.99 4.49
C PRO A 146 0.57 -13.89 3.56
N CYS A 147 -0.76 -13.82 3.69
CA CYS A 147 -1.68 -14.50 2.80
C CYS A 147 -2.87 -13.60 2.50
N VAL A 148 -3.66 -14.04 1.54
CA VAL A 148 -4.96 -13.45 1.23
C VAL A 148 -6.02 -14.52 1.09
N ILE A 149 -7.27 -14.14 1.35
CA ILE A 149 -8.44 -14.93 1.02
C ILE A 149 -9.02 -14.39 -0.29
N ALA A 150 -8.26 -14.61 -1.37
CA ALA A 150 -8.53 -14.20 -2.74
C ALA A 150 -7.59 -14.95 -3.70
N GLY A 151 -7.72 -14.72 -5.01
CA GLY A 151 -6.81 -15.22 -6.04
C GLY A 151 -7.31 -16.43 -6.81
N SER A 152 -8.25 -17.19 -6.24
CA SER A 152 -8.99 -18.21 -6.96
C SER A 152 -10.37 -18.42 -6.34
N ASN A 153 -11.32 -18.85 -7.17
CA ASN A 153 -12.65 -19.24 -6.71
C ASN A 153 -12.60 -20.34 -5.65
N ASP A 154 -11.62 -21.25 -5.74
CA ASP A 154 -11.47 -22.33 -4.76
C ASP A 154 -11.09 -21.78 -3.38
N VAL A 155 -10.19 -20.80 -3.32
CA VAL A 155 -9.75 -20.16 -2.06
C VAL A 155 -10.91 -19.45 -1.38
N THR A 156 -11.61 -18.57 -2.10
CA THR A 156 -12.66 -17.73 -1.51
C THR A 156 -13.92 -18.53 -1.20
N LYS A 157 -14.35 -19.43 -2.09
CA LYS A 157 -15.48 -20.32 -1.80
C LYS A 157 -15.13 -21.34 -0.73
N GLY A 158 -13.90 -21.85 -0.69
CA GLY A 158 -13.43 -22.72 0.38
C GLY A 158 -13.51 -22.02 1.74
N PHE A 159 -13.06 -20.78 1.82
CA PHE A 159 -13.19 -19.97 3.03
C PHE A 159 -14.64 -19.74 3.41
N PHE A 160 -15.46 -19.31 2.46
CA PHE A 160 -16.89 -19.07 2.68
C PHE A 160 -17.59 -20.33 3.19
N LYS A 161 -17.39 -21.46 2.52
CA LYS A 161 -17.98 -22.75 2.92
C LYS A 161 -17.56 -23.16 4.33
N LYS A 162 -16.26 -23.13 4.62
CA LYS A 162 -15.72 -23.54 5.92
C LYS A 162 -16.18 -22.62 7.04
N PHE A 163 -15.93 -21.33 6.89
CA PHE A 163 -16.08 -20.39 7.99
C PHE A 163 -17.45 -19.76 8.03
N ILE A 164 -18.08 -19.44 6.90
CA ILE A 164 -19.37 -18.75 6.86
C ILE A 164 -20.53 -19.75 6.90
N ASN A 165 -20.59 -20.68 5.94
CA ASN A 165 -21.66 -21.68 5.87
C ASN A 165 -21.50 -22.85 6.86
N LYS A 166 -20.31 -23.02 7.45
CA LYS A 166 -19.98 -24.14 8.35
C LYS A 166 -20.13 -25.51 7.68
N GLU A 167 -19.79 -25.61 6.39
CA GLU A 167 -19.75 -26.89 5.68
C GLU A 167 -18.60 -27.76 6.23
N GLU A 168 -18.95 -28.99 6.61
CA GLU A 168 -17.97 -29.98 7.05
C GLU A 168 -17.12 -30.48 5.87
N GLY A 169 -15.88 -30.91 6.15
CA GLY A 169 -15.01 -31.54 5.15
C GLY A 169 -14.16 -30.59 4.31
N VAL A 170 -14.26 -29.27 4.49
CA VAL A 170 -13.33 -28.31 3.86
C VAL A 170 -12.01 -28.28 4.63
N THR A 171 -11.03 -29.06 4.18
CA THR A 171 -9.74 -29.23 4.88
C THR A 171 -8.61 -28.36 4.34
N SER A 172 -8.73 -27.83 3.13
CA SER A 172 -7.66 -27.06 2.46
C SER A 172 -8.22 -26.08 1.43
N GLY A 173 -7.37 -25.17 0.94
CA GLY A 173 -7.73 -24.26 -0.14
C GLY A 173 -8.72 -23.18 0.31
N TYR A 174 -8.50 -22.58 1.48
CA TYR A 174 -9.30 -21.45 1.99
C TYR A 174 -8.46 -20.21 2.30
N PHE A 175 -7.17 -20.24 1.96
CA PHE A 175 -6.28 -19.08 1.96
C PHE A 175 -5.17 -19.32 0.93
N SER A 176 -4.55 -18.23 0.46
CA SER A 176 -3.45 -18.27 -0.48
C SER A 176 -2.24 -17.50 0.09
N PRO A 177 -1.13 -18.17 0.42
CA PRO A 177 0.12 -17.51 0.77
C PRO A 177 0.59 -16.58 -0.36
N THR A 178 1.16 -15.43 0.00
CA THR A 178 1.77 -14.48 -0.93
C THR A 178 3.09 -13.98 -0.36
N ASN A 179 3.98 -13.51 -1.24
CA ASN A 179 5.21 -12.86 -0.82
C ASN A 179 5.04 -11.34 -0.61
N TYR A 180 3.87 -10.81 -0.98
CA TYR A 180 3.63 -9.38 -1.00
C TYR A 180 2.17 -9.08 -0.64
N VAL A 181 1.98 -8.16 0.31
CA VAL A 181 0.70 -7.50 0.56
C VAL A 181 0.97 -6.02 0.75
N ARG A 182 0.21 -5.14 0.12
CA ARG A 182 0.24 -3.71 0.41
C ARG A 182 -1.16 -3.20 0.69
N LEU A 183 -1.31 -2.50 1.81
CA LEU A 183 -2.50 -1.75 2.20
C LEU A 183 -2.25 -0.28 1.83
N PHE A 184 -3.13 0.30 1.03
CA PHE A 184 -2.95 1.66 0.51
C PHE A 184 -4.30 2.30 0.22
N TYR A 185 -4.36 3.61 0.11
CA TYR A 185 -5.55 4.30 -0.36
C TYR A 185 -5.56 4.42 -1.89
N TRP A 186 -6.71 4.13 -2.49
CA TRP A 186 -6.96 4.38 -3.90
C TRP A 186 -8.00 5.48 -4.07
N GLU A 187 -7.66 6.46 -4.90
CA GLU A 187 -8.63 7.43 -5.42
C GLU A 187 -9.13 6.92 -6.76
N GLY A 188 -10.42 6.56 -6.82
CA GLY A 188 -11.05 6.13 -8.06
C GLY A 188 -11.10 7.30 -9.03
N GLU A 189 -10.63 7.10 -10.25
CA GLU A 189 -10.92 8.04 -11.35
C GLU A 189 -12.44 8.07 -11.55
N GLY A 190 -13.00 9.28 -11.48
CA GLY A 190 -14.43 9.51 -11.32
C GLY A 190 -15.33 8.64 -12.21
N TYR A 191 -16.44 8.22 -11.59
CA TYR A 191 -17.62 7.57 -12.16
C TYR A 191 -17.82 7.82 -13.67
N THR A 192 -17.32 6.93 -14.54
CA THR A 192 -17.83 6.86 -15.92
C THR A 192 -19.15 6.09 -15.85
N ALA A 193 -20.26 6.82 -16.04
CA ALA A 193 -21.60 6.28 -15.93
C ALA A 193 -21.77 5.05 -16.85
N GLY A 194 -21.86 3.85 -16.26
CA GLY A 194 -22.16 2.61 -16.99
C GLY A 194 -21.47 1.34 -16.46
N VAL A 195 -20.37 1.48 -15.72
CA VAL A 195 -19.69 0.36 -15.04
C VAL A 195 -19.48 0.84 -13.61
N GLY A 196 -19.99 0.12 -12.60
CA GLY A 196 -19.99 0.55 -11.19
C GLY A 196 -18.64 1.15 -10.80
N GLY A 197 -18.59 2.47 -10.65
CA GLY A 197 -17.34 3.20 -10.48
C GLY A 197 -16.70 2.87 -9.14
N CYS A 198 -15.37 2.80 -9.11
CA CYS A 198 -14.69 2.47 -7.87
C CYS A 198 -14.79 3.59 -6.86
N ARG A 199 -15.25 3.25 -5.66
CA ARG A 199 -15.26 4.20 -4.55
C ARG A 199 -13.82 4.48 -4.14
N ASN A 200 -13.64 5.66 -3.56
CA ASN A 200 -12.42 5.98 -2.87
C ASN A 200 -12.33 5.15 -1.59
N GLY A 201 -11.12 4.73 -1.24
CA GLY A 201 -10.91 4.03 0.04
C GLY A 201 -9.66 3.18 0.06
N ASN A 202 -9.48 2.50 1.19
CA ASN A 202 -8.35 1.59 1.38
C ASN A 202 -8.50 0.33 0.52
N ARG A 203 -7.37 -0.15 0.00
CA ARG A 203 -7.24 -1.26 -0.94
C ARG A 203 -6.10 -2.21 -0.52
N ILE A 204 -6.21 -3.47 -0.92
CA ILE A 204 -5.17 -4.50 -0.79
C ILE A 204 -4.57 -4.82 -2.16
N MET A 205 -3.25 -4.83 -2.27
CA MET A 205 -2.50 -5.31 -3.43
C MET A 205 -1.67 -6.52 -3.04
N THR A 206 -1.63 -7.57 -3.87
CA THR A 206 -0.93 -8.83 -3.55
C THR A 206 0.27 -9.10 -4.44
N MET A 207 0.59 -8.18 -5.33
CA MET A 207 1.74 -8.25 -6.23
C MET A 207 2.52 -6.94 -6.10
N PRO A 208 3.86 -7.00 -6.10
CA PRO A 208 4.65 -5.78 -6.12
C PRO A 208 4.36 -5.04 -7.43
N PRO A 209 4.19 -3.71 -7.38
CA PRO A 209 3.83 -2.96 -8.56
C PRO A 209 5.04 -2.97 -9.52
N SER A 210 4.84 -3.43 -10.76
CA SER A 210 5.89 -3.39 -11.78
C SER A 210 6.25 -1.94 -12.10
N GLU A 211 7.53 -1.64 -12.37
CA GLU A 211 8.01 -0.26 -12.63
C GLU A 211 7.22 0.46 -13.74
N GLU A 212 6.59 -0.30 -14.64
CA GLU A 212 5.82 0.25 -15.77
C GLU A 212 4.32 0.41 -15.49
N ASN A 213 3.75 -0.23 -14.44
CA ASN A 213 2.28 -0.27 -14.25
C ASN A 213 1.84 -0.25 -12.78
N TRP A 214 2.28 0.75 -12.01
CA TRP A 214 1.85 0.94 -10.62
C TRP A 214 0.34 1.12 -10.42
N PHE A 215 -0.42 1.44 -11.48
CA PHE A 215 -1.87 1.68 -11.43
C PHE A 215 -2.70 0.61 -12.15
N TYR A 216 -2.10 -0.22 -13.00
CA TYR A 216 -2.84 -1.13 -13.89
C TYR A 216 -2.66 -2.61 -13.60
N ASP A 217 -1.66 -3.00 -12.79
CA ASP A 217 -1.50 -4.39 -12.36
C ASP A 217 -2.42 -4.65 -11.16
N GLN A 218 -3.72 -4.63 -11.46
CA GLN A 218 -4.75 -5.05 -10.52
C GLN A 218 -4.57 -6.55 -10.38
N GLY A 219 -4.06 -7.00 -9.24
CA GLY A 219 -3.90 -8.42 -8.92
C GLY A 219 -5.25 -9.16 -8.95
N PRO A 220 -5.56 -10.06 -8.02
CA PRO A 220 -6.83 -10.75 -8.04
C PRO A 220 -8.02 -9.84 -7.70
N ASN A 221 -7.99 -8.54 -7.93
CA ASN A 221 -9.06 -7.63 -7.57
C ASN A 221 -9.31 -6.57 -8.63
N LYS A 222 -10.16 -6.93 -9.59
CA LYS A 222 -10.68 -6.03 -10.64
C LYS A 222 -11.81 -5.13 -10.11
N TYR A 223 -12.33 -5.45 -8.92
CA TYR A 223 -13.51 -4.79 -8.36
C TYR A 223 -13.16 -3.82 -7.24
N CYS A 224 -14.12 -2.95 -7.03
CA CYS A 224 -13.89 -1.59 -6.59
C CYS A 224 -13.77 -1.38 -5.09
N ASP A 225 -14.08 -2.37 -4.26
CA ASP A 225 -13.92 -2.31 -2.81
C ASP A 225 -13.02 -3.46 -2.38
N ASN A 226 -11.99 -3.18 -1.59
CA ASN A 226 -10.96 -4.17 -1.29
C ASN A 226 -10.16 -3.80 -0.02
N LEU A 227 -10.81 -3.53 1.11
CA LEU A 227 -10.24 -3.57 2.48
C LEU A 227 -11.34 -3.16 3.48
N GLU A 228 -12.59 -3.59 3.28
CA GLU A 228 -13.64 -3.42 4.29
C GLU A 228 -13.56 -4.56 5.30
N ASP A 229 -12.34 -4.90 5.74
CA ASP A 229 -12.04 -6.10 6.50
C ASP A 229 -12.54 -6.03 7.98
N GLY A 230 -13.23 -4.94 8.33
CA GLY A 230 -13.73 -4.67 9.68
C GLY A 230 -12.63 -4.54 10.73
N GLY A 231 -11.36 -4.38 10.31
CA GLY A 231 -10.21 -4.39 11.20
C GLY A 231 -9.82 -5.79 11.67
N ARG A 232 -10.00 -6.83 10.84
CA ARG A 232 -9.68 -8.21 11.20
C ARG A 232 -8.83 -8.90 10.14
N PHE A 233 -7.95 -9.78 10.60
CA PHE A 233 -7.30 -10.76 9.75
C PHE A 233 -7.56 -12.18 10.28
N PHE A 234 -7.36 -13.15 9.40
CA PHE A 234 -7.50 -14.57 9.69
C PHE A 234 -6.12 -15.22 9.82
N SER A 235 -5.95 -16.19 10.72
CA SER A 235 -4.78 -17.03 10.80
C SER A 235 -5.15 -18.52 10.87
N PRO A 236 -4.76 -19.33 9.87
CA PRO A 236 -5.01 -20.77 9.90
C PRO A 236 -4.11 -21.50 10.92
N ASP A 237 -2.90 -20.98 11.17
CA ASP A 237 -1.84 -21.76 11.82
C ASP A 237 -0.85 -20.94 12.68
N ASN A 238 -1.15 -19.68 13.00
CA ASN A 238 -0.26 -18.76 13.73
C ASN A 238 1.06 -18.44 13.01
N LYS A 239 1.17 -18.80 11.73
CA LYS A 239 2.29 -18.47 10.86
C LYS A 239 1.82 -17.59 9.72
N HIS A 240 0.67 -17.94 9.17
CA HIS A 240 0.04 -17.23 8.07
C HIS A 240 -0.89 -16.14 8.61
N ILE A 241 -0.71 -14.90 8.15
CA ILE A 241 -1.58 -13.77 8.47
C ILE A 241 -2.33 -13.37 7.19
N CYS A 242 -3.61 -13.70 7.14
CA CYS A 242 -4.41 -13.61 5.93
C CYS A 242 -5.31 -12.38 5.96
N PHE A 243 -5.09 -11.49 5.00
CA PHE A 243 -5.97 -10.38 4.73
C PHE A 243 -7.19 -10.86 3.96
N MET A 244 -8.32 -10.19 4.20
CA MET A 244 -9.62 -10.53 3.59
C MET A 244 -10.04 -9.42 2.63
N PRO A 245 -9.61 -9.49 1.35
CA PRO A 245 -10.23 -8.70 0.30
C PRO A 245 -11.75 -8.83 0.35
N THR A 246 -12.42 -7.70 0.40
CA THR A 246 -13.87 -7.62 0.27
C THR A 246 -14.27 -7.42 -1.19
N ASN A 247 -15.53 -7.65 -1.53
CA ASN A 247 -16.14 -7.27 -2.80
C ASN A 247 -17.67 -7.10 -2.61
N TRP A 248 -18.41 -6.85 -3.69
CA TRP A 248 -19.89 -6.84 -3.70
C TRP A 248 -20.47 -8.05 -4.45
N ALA A 249 -19.75 -9.17 -4.47
CA ALA A 249 -20.25 -10.39 -5.07
C ALA A 249 -21.34 -10.99 -4.17
N ASP A 250 -22.20 -11.85 -4.72
CA ASP A 250 -23.06 -12.69 -3.87
C ASP A 250 -22.19 -13.72 -3.14
N ASN A 251 -21.99 -13.55 -1.83
CA ASN A 251 -21.18 -14.41 -0.96
C ASN A 251 -19.66 -14.32 -1.16
N ALA A 252 -19.14 -14.84 -2.27
CA ALA A 252 -17.70 -14.92 -2.54
C ALA A 252 -17.42 -15.26 -4.02
N ASP A 253 -16.39 -14.64 -4.59
CA ASP A 253 -15.84 -14.95 -5.92
C ASP A 253 -14.30 -14.93 -5.87
N GLU A 254 -13.59 -15.10 -6.98
CA GLU A 254 -12.12 -15.11 -7.00
C GLU A 254 -11.45 -13.82 -6.45
N HIS A 255 -12.20 -12.73 -6.31
CA HIS A 255 -11.73 -11.42 -5.89
C HIS A 255 -11.87 -11.15 -4.39
N GLY A 256 -12.70 -11.92 -3.69
CA GLY A 256 -12.87 -11.74 -2.25
C GLY A 256 -14.16 -12.30 -1.70
N ILE A 257 -14.49 -11.83 -0.50
CA ILE A 257 -15.72 -12.16 0.22
C ILE A 257 -16.64 -10.94 0.21
N ASP A 258 -17.92 -11.18 0.09
CA ASP A 258 -18.97 -10.17 0.25
C ASP A 258 -18.80 -9.41 1.59
N ASN A 259 -18.85 -8.08 1.53
CA ASN A 259 -18.61 -7.20 2.66
C ASN A 259 -19.62 -7.37 3.80
N ASP A 260 -20.82 -7.89 3.51
CA ASP A 260 -21.79 -8.22 4.55
C ASP A 260 -21.25 -9.25 5.57
N TYR A 261 -20.34 -10.14 5.16
CA TYR A 261 -19.75 -11.14 6.05
C TYR A 261 -18.65 -10.57 6.91
N ILE A 262 -18.23 -9.34 6.65
CA ILE A 262 -17.16 -8.70 7.40
C ILE A 262 -17.70 -7.61 8.33
N SER A 263 -18.84 -7.03 7.98
CA SER A 263 -19.49 -6.01 8.79
C SER A 263 -19.84 -6.50 10.19
N SER A 264 -19.66 -5.62 11.19
CA SER A 264 -20.13 -5.82 12.56
C SER A 264 -21.64 -5.52 12.71
N THR A 265 -22.27 -4.88 11.73
CA THR A 265 -23.71 -4.60 11.76
C THR A 265 -24.55 -5.80 11.33
N GLU A 266 -23.94 -6.73 10.61
CA GLU A 266 -24.62 -7.89 10.05
C GLU A 266 -24.57 -9.08 11.00
N ASN A 267 -25.73 -9.70 11.27
CA ASN A 267 -25.79 -10.89 12.14
C ASN A 267 -24.95 -12.06 11.63
N LYS A 268 -24.78 -12.15 10.30
CA LYS A 268 -23.95 -13.15 9.60
C LYS A 268 -22.46 -12.77 9.54
N GLY A 269 -22.10 -11.56 9.96
CA GLY A 269 -20.74 -11.05 9.96
C GLY A 269 -19.81 -11.81 10.90
N ILE A 270 -18.55 -11.95 10.50
CA ILE A 270 -17.45 -12.54 11.27
C ILE A 270 -17.38 -11.98 12.70
N PRO A 271 -17.49 -10.66 12.95
CA PRO A 271 -17.38 -10.11 14.31
C PRO A 271 -18.48 -10.65 15.24
N ASN A 272 -19.71 -10.71 14.75
CA ASN A 272 -20.85 -11.23 15.51
C ASN A 272 -20.78 -12.74 15.69
N ARG A 273 -20.15 -13.46 14.78
CA ARG A 273 -19.96 -14.91 14.90
C ARG A 273 -18.85 -15.26 15.88
N ILE A 274 -17.80 -14.44 15.97
CA ILE A 274 -16.81 -14.53 17.05
C ILE A 274 -17.47 -14.27 18.41
N SER A 275 -18.28 -13.20 18.54
CA SER A 275 -18.92 -12.85 19.82
C SER A 275 -19.91 -13.92 20.32
N ARG A 276 -20.50 -14.70 19.40
CA ARG A 276 -21.34 -15.87 19.72
C ARG A 276 -20.56 -17.17 19.93
N GLY A 277 -19.23 -17.16 19.80
CA GLY A 277 -18.38 -18.34 19.95
C GLY A 277 -18.47 -19.32 18.78
N GLU A 278 -19.00 -18.90 17.64
CA GLU A 278 -19.08 -19.73 16.42
C GLU A 278 -17.76 -19.75 15.64
N LEU A 279 -16.95 -18.70 15.80
CA LEU A 279 -15.62 -18.57 15.22
C LEU A 279 -14.60 -18.35 16.35
N THR A 280 -13.40 -18.86 16.16
CA THR A 280 -12.33 -18.77 17.17
C THR A 280 -11.67 -17.40 17.10
N GLN A 281 -11.58 -16.70 18.22
CA GLN A 281 -10.69 -15.54 18.36
C GLN A 281 -9.29 -16.02 18.74
N CYS A 282 -8.25 -15.45 18.12
CA CYS A 282 -6.89 -15.56 18.64
C CYS A 282 -6.84 -14.76 19.98
#